data_AF-A0A6G3Z7W0-F1
#
_entry.id   AF-A0A6G3Z7W0-F1
#
_cell.length_a   1.000
_cell.length_b   1.000
_cell.length_c   1.000
_cell.angle_alpha   90.00
_cell.angle_beta   90.00
_cell.angle_gamma   90.00
#
_symmetry.space_group_name_H-M   'P 1'
#
loop_
_entity.id
_entity.type
_entity.pdbx_description
1 polymer ?
#
loop_
_entity_poly.entity_id
_entity_poly.type
_entity_poly.pdbx_seq_one_letter_code
_entity_poly.pdbx_strand_id
1 'polypeptide(L)'
;MARDRQASTIVLPKLEGIRESVESTIQAEAIRRYPNDKNRQKLYRKQYRASFHAWFYQELASCIQACARKRGIHVITRRQQSAGGLAEKATQMALSEQLTQRKVLRE
;
A
#
# COMPACT_ATOMS: atom_id res chain seq x y z
N MET A 1 0.45 13.21 12.88
CA MET A 1 1.58 12.62 12.14
C MET A 1 1.92 13.33 10.83
N ALA A 2 1.03 13.49 9.84
CA ALA A 2 1.37 14.23 8.61
C ALA A 2 1.52 15.75 8.84
N ARG A 3 0.59 16.34 9.60
CA ARG A 3 0.62 17.76 10.01
C ARG A 3 1.86 18.08 10.84
N ASP A 4 2.14 17.25 11.84
CA ASP A 4 3.23 17.49 12.80
C ASP A 4 4.62 17.31 12.15
N ARG A 5 4.67 16.70 10.96
CA ARG A 5 5.86 16.56 10.11
C ARG A 5 5.88 17.53 8.94
N GLN A 6 4.94 18.49 8.87
CA GLN A 6 4.80 19.47 7.78
C GLN A 6 4.84 18.84 6.37
N ALA A 7 4.25 17.65 6.22
CA ALA A 7 4.22 16.98 4.92
C ALA A 7 3.31 17.73 3.95
N SER A 8 3.87 18.15 2.81
CA SER A 8 3.13 18.80 1.72
C SER A 8 2.36 17.81 0.84
N THR A 9 2.86 16.57 0.73
CA THR A 9 2.31 15.53 -0.14
C THR A 9 2.18 14.20 0.61
N ILE A 10 1.06 13.52 0.40
CA ILE A 10 0.81 12.14 0.82
C ILE A 10 0.71 11.27 -0.42
N VAL A 11 1.51 10.21 -0.48
CA VAL A 11 1.48 9.25 -1.60
C VAL A 11 0.79 7.97 -1.13
N LEU A 12 -0.28 7.58 -1.81
CA LEU A 12 -1.05 6.36 -1.57
C LEU A 12 -0.71 5.29 -2.63
N PRO A 13 -0.58 4.01 -2.24
CA PRO A 13 -0.28 2.94 -3.18
C PRO A 13 -1.53 2.54 -3.96
N LYS A 14 -1.46 2.51 -5.29
CA LYS A 14 -2.54 2.03 -6.15
C LYS A 14 -2.73 0.53 -5.93
N LEU A 15 -3.98 0.08 -5.77
CA LEU A 15 -4.33 -1.33 -5.51
C LEU A 15 -3.95 -2.32 -6.62
N GLU A 16 -3.60 -1.81 -7.80
CA GLU A 16 -3.29 -2.61 -8.98
C GLU A 16 -2.02 -3.46 -8.75
N GLY A 17 -2.19 -4.79 -8.71
CA GLY A 17 -1.12 -5.76 -8.40
C GLY A 17 -0.82 -5.98 -6.91
N ILE A 18 -1.42 -5.19 -6.00
CA ILE A 18 -1.25 -5.40 -4.55
C ILE A 18 -1.94 -6.69 -4.11
N ARG A 19 -3.12 -7.00 -4.65
CA ARG A 19 -3.85 -8.24 -4.33
C ARG A 19 -3.02 -9.49 -4.57
N GLU A 20 -2.39 -9.61 -5.74
CA GLU A 20 -1.58 -10.78 -6.12
C GLU A 20 -0.27 -10.85 -5.31
N SER A 21 0.39 -9.71 -5.10
CA SER A 21 1.61 -9.64 -4.29
C SER A 21 1.35 -10.04 -2.83
N VAL A 22 0.23 -9.58 -2.29
CA VAL A 22 -0.21 -9.89 -0.93
C VAL A 22 -0.61 -11.35 -0.82
N GLU A 23 -1.39 -11.88 -1.77
CA GLU A 23 -1.78 -13.29 -1.79
C GLU A 23 -0.56 -14.22 -1.82
N SER A 24 0.44 -13.90 -2.64
CA SER A 24 1.70 -14.65 -2.70
C SER A 24 2.46 -14.62 -1.37
N THR A 25 2.48 -13.47 -0.71
CA THR A 25 3.12 -13.30 0.61
C THR A 25 2.40 -14.12 1.67
N ILE A 26 1.07 -14.08 1.67
CA ILE A 26 0.24 -14.83 2.63
C ILE A 26 0.35 -16.33 2.40
N GLN A 27 0.48 -16.78 1.15
CA GLN A 27 0.76 -18.17 0.84
C GLN A 27 2.12 -18.60 1.40
N ALA A 28 3.18 -17.81 1.16
CA ALA A 28 4.50 -18.10 1.71
C ALA A 28 4.49 -18.12 3.25
N GLU A 29 3.78 -17.19 3.88
CA GLU A 29 3.66 -17.14 5.34
C GLU A 29 2.85 -18.32 5.91
N ALA A 30 1.79 -18.76 5.22
CA ALA A 30 1.02 -19.94 5.61
C ALA A 30 1.90 -21.20 5.61
N ILE A 31 2.72 -21.38 4.56
CA ILE A 31 3.67 -22.49 4.45
C ILE A 31 4.70 -22.42 5.57
N ARG A 32 5.22 -21.23 5.87
CA ARG A 32 6.20 -21.02 6.95
C ARG A 32 5.63 -21.30 8.33
N ARG A 33 4.39 -20.88 8.62
CA ARG A 33 3.76 -21.05 9.95
C ARG A 33 3.26 -22.47 10.20
N TYR A 34 2.78 -23.16 9.16
CA TYR A 34 2.21 -24.49 9.25
C TYR A 34 2.89 -25.43 8.25
N PRO A 35 4.18 -25.76 8.46
CA PRO A 35 4.86 -26.72 7.62
C PRO A 35 4.12 -28.07 7.68
N ASN A 36 3.90 -28.68 6.53
CA ASN A 36 3.20 -29.97 6.34
C ASN A 36 1.71 -30.04 6.72
N ASP A 37 1.09 -28.99 7.26
CA ASP A 37 -0.35 -28.96 7.55
C ASP A 37 -1.12 -28.15 6.50
N LYS A 38 -1.50 -28.83 5.42
CA LYS A 38 -2.27 -28.25 4.30
C LYS A 38 -3.64 -27.70 4.72
N ASN A 39 -4.27 -28.29 5.75
CA ASN A 39 -5.58 -27.84 6.22
C ASN A 39 -5.48 -26.50 6.96
N ARG A 40 -4.49 -26.35 7.85
CA ARG A 40 -4.23 -25.07 8.51
C ARG A 40 -3.76 -23.99 7.55
N GLN A 41 -2.93 -24.33 6.55
CA GLN A 41 -2.57 -23.40 5.48
C GLN A 41 -3.80 -22.89 4.72
N LYS A 42 -4.72 -23.78 4.36
CA LYS A 42 -5.97 -23.44 3.64
C LYS A 42 -6.89 -22.57 4.51
N LEU A 43 -7.02 -22.90 5.80
CA LEU A 43 -7.83 -22.12 6.75
C LEU A 43 -7.26 -20.70 6.92
N TYR A 44 -5.94 -20.58 7.09
CA TYR A 44 -5.25 -19.29 7.20
C TYR A 44 -5.49 -18.42 5.97
N ARG A 45 -5.32 -18.98 4.76
CA ARG A 45 -5.61 -18.28 3.50
C ARG A 45 -7.08 -17.86 3.38
N LYS A 46 -8.01 -18.72 3.83
CA LYS A 46 -9.45 -18.43 3.78
C LYS A 46 -9.83 -17.28 4.72
N GLN A 47 -9.31 -17.29 5.95
CA GLN A 47 -9.49 -16.19 6.89
C GLN A 47 -8.89 -14.90 6.36
N TYR A 48 -7.68 -14.96 5.79
CA TYR A 48 -7.05 -13.79 5.20
C TYR A 48 -7.88 -13.20 4.05
N ARG A 49 -8.39 -14.03 3.13
CA ARG A 49 -9.28 -13.57 2.06
C ARG A 49 -10.52 -12.89 2.61
N ALA A 50 -11.16 -13.45 3.63
CA ALA A 50 -12.32 -12.83 4.28
C ALA A 50 -11.97 -11.46 4.88
N SER A 51 -10.88 -11.35 5.64
CA SER A 51 -10.42 -10.07 6.21
C SER A 51 -10.01 -9.04 5.15
N PHE A 52 -9.38 -9.49 4.06
CA PHE A 52 -8.97 -8.61 2.96
C PHE A 52 -10.18 -8.11 2.15
N HIS A 53 -11.20 -8.95 1.94
CA HIS A 53 -12.47 -8.52 1.33
C HIS A 53 -13.24 -7.53 2.23
N ALA A 54 -13.12 -7.67 3.55
CA ALA A 54 -13.68 -6.72 4.52
C ALA A 54 -12.87 -5.41 4.63
N TRP A 55 -11.71 -5.31 3.97
CA TRP A 55 -10.89 -4.11 4.01
C TRP A 55 -11.38 -3.10 2.99
N PHE A 56 -12.07 -2.06 3.47
CA PHE A 56 -12.57 -0.95 2.68
C PHE A 56 -11.45 0.04 2.30
N TYR A 57 -10.44 -0.43 1.56
CA TYR A 57 -9.31 0.41 1.16
C TYR A 57 -9.75 1.66 0.40
N GLN A 58 -10.76 1.54 -0.46
CA GLN A 58 -11.30 2.68 -1.21
C GLN A 58 -11.92 3.73 -0.30
N GLU A 59 -12.65 3.32 0.72
CA GLU A 59 -13.23 4.22 1.72
C GLU A 59 -12.14 4.88 2.56
N LEU A 60 -11.12 4.11 2.97
CA LEU A 60 -9.96 4.65 3.68
C LEU A 60 -9.21 5.69 2.83
N ALA A 61 -8.94 5.38 1.56
CA ALA A 61 -8.28 6.31 0.64
C ALA A 61 -9.11 7.59 0.45
N SER A 62 -10.43 7.46 0.29
CA SER A 62 -11.36 8.60 0.20
C SER A 62 -11.34 9.45 1.47
N CYS A 63 -11.38 8.82 2.65
CA CYS A 63 -11.27 9.51 3.94
C CYS A 63 -9.94 10.26 4.08
N ILE A 64 -8.82 9.65 3.67
CA ILE A 64 -7.51 10.29 3.68
C ILE A 64 -7.49 11.50 2.74
N GLN A 65 -8.01 11.37 1.52
CA GLN A 65 -8.11 12.48 0.56
C GLN A 65 -8.96 13.62 1.11
N ALA A 66 -10.12 13.33 1.69
CA ALA A 66 -11.00 14.33 2.29
C ALA A 66 -10.32 15.07 3.45
N CYS A 67 -9.60 14.35 4.31
CA CYS A 67 -8.87 14.94 5.44
C CYS A 67 -7.67 15.78 5.00
N ALA A 68 -6.93 15.32 4.00
CA ALA A 68 -5.77 16.01 3.44
C ALA A 68 -6.16 17.30 2.71
N ARG A 69 -7.24 17.24 1.91
CA ARG A 69 -7.78 18.40 1.19
C ARG A 69 -8.18 19.53 2.14
N LYS A 70 -8.85 19.22 3.25
CA LYS A 70 -9.19 20.20 4.30
C LYS A 70 -7.98 20.92 4.90
N ARG A 71 -6.78 20.38 4.71
CA ARG A 71 -5.53 20.88 5.28
C ARG A 71 -4.53 21.35 4.21
N GLY A 72 -4.94 21.44 2.95
CA GLY A 72 -4.08 21.85 1.84
C GLY A 72 -2.96 20.85 1.51
N ILE A 73 -3.07 19.60 1.97
CA ILE A 73 -2.08 18.56 1.71
C ILE A 73 -2.48 17.83 0.42
N HIS A 74 -1.55 17.73 -0.53
CA HIS A 74 -1.80 17.08 -1.80
C HIS A 74 -1.75 15.56 -1.66
N VAL A 75 -2.70 14.83 -2.26
CA VAL A 75 -2.75 13.36 -2.19
C VAL A 75 -2.62 12.78 -3.59
N ILE A 76 -1.63 11.92 -3.80
CA ILE A 76 -1.33 11.30 -5.09
C ILE A 76 -1.41 9.79 -4.94
N THR A 77 -1.92 9.12 -5.97
CA THR A 77 -1.97 7.66 -6.02
C THR A 77 -0.92 7.15 -7.01
N ARG A 78 0.01 6.28 -6.57
CA ARG A 78 1.08 5.72 -7.42
C ARG A 78 1.16 4.22 -7.29
N ARG A 79 1.55 3.54 -8.37
CA ARG A 79 1.75 2.08 -8.35
C ARG A 79 2.96 1.76 -7.48
N GLN A 80 2.79 0.85 -6.54
CA GLN A 80 3.89 0.34 -5.72
C GLN A 80 4.63 -0.74 -6.50
N GLN A 81 5.97 -0.68 -6.55
CA GLN A 81 6.77 -1.75 -7.13
C GLN A 81 6.67 -3.02 -6.27
N SER A 82 6.74 -4.19 -6.92
CA SER A 82 6.58 -5.49 -6.25
C SER A 82 7.83 -5.93 -5.48
N ALA A 83 9.02 -5.46 -5.86
CA ALA A 83 10.31 -5.80 -5.26
C ALA A 83 10.65 -4.94 -4.04
N GLY A 84 11.40 -5.50 -3.08
CA GLY A 84 11.93 -4.79 -1.90
C GLY A 84 11.06 -4.84 -0.64
N GLY A 85 11.64 -4.35 0.47
CA GLY A 85 10.97 -4.23 1.77
C GLY A 85 9.91 -3.12 1.80
N LEU A 86 9.05 -3.08 2.84
CA LEU A 86 7.99 -2.06 2.96
C LEU A 86 8.55 -0.63 2.99
N ALA A 87 9.63 -0.41 3.73
CA ALA A 87 10.29 0.91 3.82
C ALA A 87 10.93 1.33 2.49
N GLU A 88 11.53 0.38 1.78
CA GLU A 88 12.17 0.60 0.49
C GLU A 88 11.12 0.96 -0.58
N LYS A 89 10.00 0.22 -0.60
CA LYS A 89 8.84 0.50 -1.45
C LYS A 89 8.26 1.90 -1.20
N ALA A 90 8.10 2.29 0.07
CA ALA A 90 7.62 3.62 0.43
C ALA A 90 8.59 4.72 -0.02
N THR A 91 9.90 4.49 0.16
CA THR A 91 10.94 5.44 -0.27
C THR A 91 10.95 5.60 -1.79
N GLN A 92 10.91 4.49 -2.54
CA GLN A 92 10.87 4.52 -4.00
C GLN A 92 9.63 5.24 -4.53
N MET A 93 8.47 5.03 -3.92
CA MET A 93 7.26 5.78 -4.28
C MET A 93 7.42 7.28 -4.07
N ALA A 94 7.95 7.71 -2.91
CA ALA A 94 8.19 9.12 -2.63
C ALA A 94 9.21 9.73 -3.61
N LEU A 95 10.31 9.03 -3.90
CA LEU A 95 11.33 9.47 -4.85
C LEU A 95 10.78 9.58 -6.27
N SER A 96 9.98 8.60 -6.72
CA SER A 96 9.37 8.63 -8.05
C SER A 96 8.46 9.85 -8.26
N GLU A 97 7.77 10.27 -7.20
CA GLU A 97 6.93 11.47 -7.24
C GLU A 97 7.77 12.74 -7.27
N GLN A 98 8.80 12.84 -6.43
CA GLN A 98 9.73 13.98 -6.45
C GLN A 98 10.40 14.16 -7.82
N LEU A 99 10.80 13.06 -8.47
CA LEU A 99 11.37 13.08 -9.82
C LEU A 99 10.35 13.53 -10.88
N THR A 100 9.07 13.17 -10.72
CA THR A 100 7.99 13.60 -11.61
C THR A 100 7.75 15.11 -11.47
N GLN A 101 7.64 15.60 -10.23
CA GLN A 101 7.47 17.03 -9.92
C GLN A 101 8.62 17.88 -10.48
N ARG A 102 9.87 17.39 -10.38
CA ARG A 102 11.06 18.08 -10.93
C ARG A 102 11.14 18.13 -12.45
N LYS A 103 10.43 17.27 -13.17
CA LYS A 103 10.35 17.32 -14.64
C LYS A 103 9.31 18.35 -15.08
N VAL A 104 8.15 18.37 -14.44
CA VAL A 104 7.08 19.35 -14.70
C VAL A 104 7.52 20.80 -14.45
N LEU A 105 8.47 21.02 -13.52
CA LEU A 105 9.05 22.35 -13.24
C LEU A 105 10.17 22.78 -14.21
N ARG A 106 10.59 21.90 -15.13
CA ARG A 106 11.68 22.17 -16.10
C ARG A 106 11.21 22.24 -17.56
N GLU A 107 9.92 22.10 -17.79
CA GLU A 107 9.22 22.33 -19.08
C GLU A 107 8.42 23.63 -18.98
#